data_AF-A0A6N7I6I9-F1
#
_entry.id   AF-A0A6N7I6I9-F1
#
_cell.length_a   1.000
_cell.length_b   1.000
_cell.length_c   1.000
_cell.angle_alpha   90.00
_cell.angle_beta   90.00
_cell.angle_gamma   90.00
#
_symmetry.space_group_name_H-M   'P 1'
#
loop_
_entity.id
_entity.type
_entity.pdbx_description
1 polymer ?
#
loop_
_entity_poly.entity_id
_entity_poly.type
_entity_poly.pdbx_seq_one_letter_code
_entity_poly.pdbx_strand_id
1 'polypeptide(L)'
;MSGRRRRHEPGPLRPGIAKDLVRRLLSRPQELQWDWLSGEGREAVPFPAPVAQQAGAVLMDARMAERMVLAALRLGVDHLLACRTQPEYLNEPVVVLPQNPPALAQQAARYGLTDFLVVPPGFTAALLVTTLGYGVAAGSPSFVEAALGADVDEAKRSFAEYAWGARDVGPTLVEAAYAFGCVASGPHHAPRWKAWSGASEVPPGSGVGEQLSLMRQLAGGSIGADQFVPAWLAARDREIGDGEHAVGPLADALRRVLYAVDDFVSAPVLRGPEDLNEAGLVEAIRAGLRILMPAQS
;
A
#
# COMPACT_ATOMS: atom_id res chain seq x y z
N MET A 1 -24.46 23.53 37.69
CA MET A 1 -23.27 22.66 37.79
C MET A 1 -23.16 21.83 36.52
N SER A 2 -22.26 22.18 35.60
CA SER A 2 -21.94 21.32 34.45
C SER A 2 -20.44 21.46 34.19
N GLY A 3 -19.69 20.47 34.71
CA GLY A 3 -18.24 20.42 34.59
C GLY A 3 -17.85 19.91 33.21
N ARG A 4 -17.52 20.82 32.28
CA ARG A 4 -16.79 20.47 31.06
C ARG A 4 -15.39 20.01 31.47
N ARG A 5 -15.15 18.69 31.43
CA ARG A 5 -13.80 18.12 31.43
C ARG A 5 -13.07 18.65 30.21
N ARG A 6 -12.12 19.56 30.41
CA ARG A 6 -11.15 19.92 29.38
C ARG A 6 -10.33 18.67 29.09
N ARG A 7 -10.42 18.15 27.86
CA ARG A 7 -9.43 17.17 27.38
C ARG A 7 -8.08 17.89 27.42
N HIS A 8 -7.11 17.26 28.08
CA HIS A 8 -5.75 17.77 28.16
C HIS A 8 -5.12 17.56 26.78
N GLU A 9 -5.07 18.60 25.95
CA GLU A 9 -4.21 18.59 24.77
C GLU A 9 -2.75 18.64 25.27
N PRO A 10 -1.89 17.68 24.90
CA PRO A 10 -0.49 17.71 25.28
C PRO A 10 0.21 18.83 24.51
N GLY A 11 0.80 19.78 25.24
CA GLY A 11 1.62 20.84 24.65
C GLY A 11 2.86 20.30 23.91
N PRO A 12 3.54 21.13 23.10
CA PRO A 12 4.67 20.71 22.29
C PRO A 12 5.80 20.17 23.17
N LEU A 13 6.18 18.91 22.95
CA LEU A 13 7.23 18.23 23.69
C LEU A 13 8.61 18.76 23.28
N ARG A 14 9.46 19.03 24.27
CA ARG A 14 10.92 19.11 24.05
C ARG A 14 11.40 17.77 23.50
N PRO A 15 12.43 17.73 22.63
CA PRO A 15 12.96 16.46 22.12
C PRO A 15 13.40 15.60 23.32
N GLY A 16 12.59 14.58 23.60
CA GLY A 16 12.78 13.65 24.70
C GLY A 16 13.83 12.59 24.37
N ILE A 17 13.97 11.62 25.25
CA ILE A 17 14.76 10.41 24.97
C ILE A 17 13.91 9.41 24.19
N ALA A 18 14.55 8.57 23.37
CA ALA A 18 13.89 7.56 22.53
C ALA A 18 12.94 6.66 23.35
N LYS A 19 13.31 6.34 24.59
CA LYS A 19 12.52 5.58 25.56
C LYS A 19 11.10 6.12 25.74
N ASP A 20 10.94 7.43 25.82
CA ASP A 20 9.63 8.05 26.03
C ASP A 20 8.75 7.89 24.80
N LEU A 21 9.35 8.03 23.61
CA LEU A 21 8.64 7.85 22.35
C LEU A 21 8.22 6.39 22.14
N VAL A 22 9.16 5.46 22.33
CA VAL A 22 8.94 4.01 22.18
C VAL A 22 7.84 3.54 23.12
N ARG A 23 7.91 3.89 24.42
CA ARG A 23 6.87 3.52 25.40
C ARG A 23 5.49 4.07 25.07
N ARG A 24 5.42 5.19 24.35
CA ARG A 24 4.17 5.85 24.00
C ARG A 24 3.56 5.31 22.70
N LEU A 25 4.26 4.51 21.91
CA LEU A 25 3.77 4.10 20.59
C LEU A 25 3.95 2.61 20.30
N LEU A 26 4.83 1.94 21.00
CA LEU A 26 5.22 0.57 20.70
C LEU A 26 4.95 -0.36 21.89
N SER A 27 4.36 -1.53 21.61
CA SER A 27 4.28 -2.65 22.57
C SER A 27 5.59 -3.45 22.57
N ARG A 28 6.28 -3.50 21.43
CA ARG A 28 7.60 -4.12 21.20
C ARG A 28 8.39 -3.31 20.17
N PRO A 29 9.72 -3.48 20.05
CA PRO A 29 10.54 -2.69 19.11
C PRO A 29 10.02 -2.68 17.65
N GLN A 30 9.32 -3.73 17.23
CA GLN A 30 8.73 -3.89 15.89
C GLN A 30 7.19 -3.82 15.86
N GLU A 31 6.52 -3.48 16.96
CA GLU A 31 5.07 -3.62 17.08
C GLU A 31 4.45 -2.35 17.67
N LEU A 32 3.56 -1.71 16.90
CA LEU A 32 2.77 -0.57 17.36
C LEU A 32 1.76 -1.03 18.42
N GLN A 33 1.62 -0.25 19.49
CA GLN A 33 0.72 -0.61 20.57
C GLN A 33 -0.76 -0.49 20.15
N TRP A 34 -1.55 -1.50 20.51
CA TRP A 34 -2.96 -1.61 20.12
C TRP A 34 -3.83 -0.46 20.64
N ASP A 35 -3.59 0.02 21.86
CA ASP A 35 -4.36 1.12 22.45
C ASP A 35 -4.19 2.44 21.68
N TRP A 36 -3.00 2.65 21.09
CA TRP A 36 -2.77 3.81 20.24
C TRP A 36 -3.41 3.60 18.86
N LEU A 37 -3.30 2.41 18.27
CA LEU A 37 -3.97 2.10 17.00
C LEU A 37 -5.49 2.19 17.09
N SER A 38 -6.07 1.81 18.22
CA SER A 38 -7.53 1.84 18.48
C SER A 38 -8.08 3.26 18.72
N GLY A 39 -7.22 4.29 18.68
CA GLY A 39 -7.67 5.68 18.75
C GLY A 39 -8.52 6.07 17.54
N GLU A 40 -9.31 7.14 17.69
CA GLU A 40 -10.28 7.56 16.66
C GLU A 40 -9.64 7.72 15.27
N GLY A 41 -10.17 6.94 14.31
CA GLY A 41 -9.90 7.09 12.89
C GLY A 41 -8.48 6.73 12.45
N ARG A 42 -7.78 5.87 13.18
CA ARG A 42 -6.45 5.38 12.77
C ARG A 42 -6.55 4.07 12.01
N GLU A 43 -5.73 3.95 10.98
CA GLU A 43 -5.46 2.73 10.25
C GLU A 43 -3.97 2.43 10.33
N ALA A 44 -3.58 1.15 10.28
CA ALA A 44 -2.20 0.72 10.19
C ALA A 44 -2.05 -0.27 9.04
N VAL A 45 -1.12 0.02 8.14
CA VAL A 45 -0.93 -0.74 6.93
C VAL A 45 0.54 -1.09 6.76
N PRO A 46 0.87 -2.39 6.71
CA PRO A 46 2.22 -2.84 6.46
C PRO A 46 2.57 -2.69 4.98
N PHE A 47 3.85 -2.54 4.71
CA PHE A 47 4.39 -2.50 3.35
C PHE A 47 5.75 -3.19 3.30
N PRO A 48 6.14 -3.75 2.14
CA PRO A 48 7.45 -4.36 1.98
C PRO A 48 8.56 -3.34 2.22
N ALA A 49 9.54 -3.69 3.05
CA ALA A 49 10.76 -2.93 3.22
C ALA A 49 11.94 -3.84 2.82
N PRO A 50 12.88 -3.40 1.98
CA PRO A 50 13.99 -4.26 1.56
C PRO A 50 14.74 -4.83 2.77
N VAL A 51 14.81 -6.16 2.88
CA VAL A 51 15.65 -6.81 3.89
C VAL A 51 17.10 -6.62 3.50
N ALA A 52 17.94 -6.28 4.47
CA ALA A 52 19.35 -6.04 4.26
C ALA A 52 20.24 -7.29 4.05
N GLN A 53 19.69 -8.34 3.44
CA GLN A 53 20.48 -9.52 3.06
C GLN A 53 21.39 -9.26 1.85
N GLN A 54 21.20 -8.15 1.12
CA GLN A 54 22.14 -7.68 0.10
C GLN A 54 23.12 -6.67 0.70
N ALA A 55 24.42 -6.89 0.49
CA ALA A 55 25.47 -5.98 0.95
C ALA A 55 25.21 -4.55 0.43
N GLY A 56 25.00 -3.59 1.35
CA GLY A 56 24.69 -2.20 1.03
C GLY A 56 23.20 -1.82 1.06
N ALA A 57 22.32 -2.72 1.50
CA ALA A 57 20.89 -2.44 1.58
C ALA A 57 20.54 -1.32 2.58
N VAL A 58 19.63 -0.44 2.15
CA VAL A 58 19.07 0.64 2.95
C VAL A 58 17.64 0.24 3.30
N LEU A 59 17.30 0.25 4.61
CA LEU A 59 15.95 -0.08 5.09
C LEU A 59 14.87 0.91 4.60
N MET A 60 15.29 2.11 4.18
CA MET A 60 14.43 3.15 3.63
C MET A 60 15.09 3.79 2.40
N ASP A 61 14.48 3.61 1.24
CA ASP A 61 14.94 4.26 0.01
C ASP A 61 14.44 5.72 -0.10
N ALA A 62 14.93 6.43 -1.11
CA ALA A 62 14.57 7.83 -1.35
C ALA A 62 13.06 8.02 -1.60
N ARG A 63 12.42 7.09 -2.32
CA ARG A 63 10.98 7.17 -2.63
C ARG A 63 10.11 6.99 -1.40
N MET A 64 10.51 6.10 -0.50
CA MET A 64 9.87 5.92 0.79
C MET A 64 10.03 7.19 1.63
N ALA A 65 11.25 7.72 1.76
CA ALA A 65 11.49 8.98 2.47
C ALA A 65 10.65 10.14 1.90
N GLU A 66 10.52 10.24 0.57
CA GLU A 66 9.68 11.23 -0.11
C GLU A 66 8.21 11.11 0.29
N ARG A 67 7.63 9.91 0.18
CA ARG A 67 6.23 9.67 0.55
C ARG A 67 5.96 9.99 2.02
N MET A 68 6.90 9.70 2.91
CA MET A 68 6.75 9.98 4.35
C MET A 68 6.77 11.46 4.66
N VAL A 69 7.68 12.20 4.04
CA VAL A 69 7.72 13.66 4.20
C VAL A 69 6.47 14.29 3.59
N LEU A 70 5.99 13.79 2.45
CA LEU A 70 4.71 14.24 1.87
C LEU A 70 3.51 13.96 2.79
N ALA A 71 3.47 12.79 3.43
CA ALA A 71 2.45 12.45 4.41
C ALA A 71 2.51 13.39 5.64
N ALA A 72 3.72 13.71 6.11
CA ALA A 72 3.93 14.67 7.19
C ALA A 72 3.47 16.09 6.81
N LEU A 73 3.78 16.54 5.59
CA LEU A 73 3.36 17.83 5.07
C LEU A 73 1.83 17.97 5.05
N ARG A 74 1.11 16.91 4.69
CA ARG A 74 -0.37 16.89 4.73
C ARG A 74 -0.95 17.04 6.14
N LEU A 75 -0.20 16.65 7.17
CA LEU A 75 -0.59 16.86 8.56
C LEU A 75 -0.31 18.30 9.06
N GLY A 76 0.31 19.15 8.24
CA GLY A 76 0.62 20.54 8.60
C GLY A 76 1.66 20.67 9.72
N VAL A 77 2.44 19.62 9.97
CA VAL A 77 3.59 19.72 10.89
C VAL A 77 4.75 20.41 10.19
N ASP A 78 5.78 20.82 10.92
CA ASP A 78 6.98 21.51 10.40
C ASP A 78 8.26 20.67 10.55
N HIS A 79 8.20 19.63 11.40
CA HIS A 79 9.28 18.68 11.61
C HIS A 79 8.75 17.29 11.93
N LEU A 80 9.66 16.32 11.82
CA LEU A 80 9.48 14.93 12.21
C LEU A 80 10.40 14.61 13.39
N LEU A 81 10.01 13.62 14.17
CA LEU A 81 10.81 13.04 15.24
C LEU A 81 11.18 11.62 14.84
N ALA A 82 12.45 11.26 14.98
CA ALA A 82 12.94 9.92 14.67
C ALA A 82 13.76 9.36 15.82
N CYS A 83 13.61 8.05 16.08
CA CYS A 83 14.48 7.33 17.00
C CYS A 83 14.60 5.86 16.62
N ARG A 84 15.66 5.21 17.09
CA ARG A 84 15.78 3.75 17.04
C ARG A 84 14.91 3.12 18.12
N THR A 85 14.39 1.92 17.88
CA THR A 85 13.41 1.28 18.77
C THR A 85 14.01 0.16 19.63
N GLN A 86 15.21 -0.32 19.29
CA GLN A 86 15.87 -1.40 20.02
C GLN A 86 16.33 -0.97 21.43
N PRO A 87 16.29 -1.89 22.44
CA PRO A 87 16.58 -1.57 23.84
C PRO A 87 17.89 -0.82 24.09
N GLU A 88 18.95 -1.15 23.35
CA GLU A 88 20.28 -0.53 23.46
C GLU A 88 20.31 0.95 23.08
N TYR A 89 19.33 1.43 22.30
CA TYR A 89 19.26 2.82 21.82
C TYR A 89 18.24 3.67 22.58
N LEU A 90 17.52 3.12 23.57
CA LEU A 90 16.42 3.84 24.22
C LEU A 90 16.86 5.08 25.00
N ASN A 91 18.12 5.17 25.41
CA ASN A 91 18.64 6.35 26.11
C ASN A 91 19.16 7.44 25.16
N GLU A 92 19.09 7.23 23.85
CA GLU A 92 19.52 8.21 22.86
C GLU A 92 18.52 9.36 22.73
N PRO A 93 18.98 10.56 22.37
CA PRO A 93 18.08 11.66 22.06
C PRO A 93 17.24 11.35 20.82
N VAL A 94 15.97 11.76 20.86
CA VAL A 94 15.13 11.79 19.67
C VAL A 94 15.72 12.80 18.68
N VAL A 95 15.87 12.38 17.42
CA VAL A 95 16.37 13.23 16.34
C VAL A 95 15.21 14.03 15.77
N VAL A 96 15.38 15.35 15.72
CA VAL A 96 14.44 16.25 15.05
C VAL A 96 14.87 16.40 13.59
N LEU A 97 13.98 16.04 12.68
CA LEU A 97 14.23 16.08 11.23
C LEU A 97 13.37 17.17 10.58
N PRO A 98 13.95 18.00 9.70
CA PRO A 98 13.14 18.87 8.85
C PRO A 98 12.29 18.03 7.88
N GLN A 99 11.24 18.64 7.33
CA GLN A 99 10.42 18.04 6.27
C GLN A 99 11.16 18.01 4.93
N ASN A 100 12.24 17.25 4.88
CA ASN A 100 13.14 17.15 3.75
C ASN A 100 13.47 15.66 3.50
N PRO A 101 13.05 15.07 2.37
CA PRO A 101 13.26 13.64 2.12
C PRO A 101 14.73 13.20 2.21
N PRO A 102 15.71 13.93 1.61
CA PRO A 102 17.13 13.70 1.86
C PRO A 102 17.55 13.64 3.33
N ALA A 103 17.00 14.48 4.21
CA ALA A 103 17.37 14.48 5.62
C ALA A 103 16.89 13.19 6.32
N LEU A 104 15.68 12.73 5.99
CA LEU A 104 15.14 11.47 6.49
C LEU A 104 15.94 10.27 5.98
N ALA A 105 16.23 10.21 4.68
CA ALA A 105 17.03 9.13 4.09
C ALA A 105 18.46 9.08 4.66
N GLN A 106 19.12 10.23 4.84
CA GLN A 106 20.43 10.31 5.49
C GLN A 106 20.38 9.84 6.94
N GLN A 107 19.31 10.19 7.66
CA GLN A 107 19.15 9.75 9.05
C GLN A 107 18.93 8.24 9.13
N ALA A 108 18.10 7.67 8.26
CA ALA A 108 17.92 6.22 8.17
C ALA A 108 19.25 5.50 7.86
N ALA A 109 20.05 6.04 6.94
CA ALA A 109 21.37 5.52 6.63
C ALA A 109 22.34 5.57 7.84
N ARG A 110 22.26 6.63 8.66
CA ARG A 110 23.05 6.75 9.90
C ARG A 110 22.64 5.74 10.97
N TYR A 111 21.35 5.40 11.05
CA TYR A 111 20.87 4.35 11.94
C TYR A 111 21.33 2.96 11.51
N GLY A 112 21.56 2.74 10.21
CA GLY A 112 22.03 1.48 9.68
C GLY A 112 20.95 0.39 9.74
N LEU A 113 21.35 -0.85 9.99
CA LEU A 113 20.46 -2.01 10.00
C LEU A 113 19.80 -2.19 11.37
N THR A 114 18.88 -1.30 11.69
CA THR A 114 18.15 -1.33 12.96
C THR A 114 16.73 -0.84 12.78
N ASP A 115 15.85 -1.25 13.69
CA ASP A 115 14.46 -0.81 13.69
C ASP A 115 14.39 0.65 14.14
N PHE A 116 13.60 1.45 13.43
CA PHE A 116 13.43 2.86 13.78
C PHE A 116 12.00 3.34 13.52
N LEU A 117 11.64 4.36 14.28
CA LEU A 117 10.32 4.95 14.31
C LEU A 117 10.44 6.41 13.87
N VAL A 118 9.51 6.86 13.03
CA VAL A 118 9.38 8.25 12.59
C VAL A 118 7.96 8.72 12.86
N VAL A 119 7.80 9.87 13.51
CA VAL A 119 6.49 10.38 13.95
C VAL A 119 6.40 11.90 13.82
N PRO A 120 5.20 12.47 13.64
CA PRO A 120 4.96 13.88 13.91
C PRO A 120 5.00 14.17 15.43
N PRO A 121 5.26 15.42 15.85
CA PRO A 121 5.33 15.82 17.27
C PRO A 121 4.05 15.57 18.08
N GLY A 122 2.89 15.53 17.41
CA GLY A 122 1.60 15.22 18.03
C GLY A 122 1.29 13.73 18.17
N PHE A 123 2.15 12.84 17.63
CA PHE A 123 1.95 11.38 17.62
C PHE A 123 0.59 10.94 17.07
N THR A 124 0.08 11.71 16.12
CA THR A 124 -1.18 11.41 15.43
C THR A 124 -1.01 10.33 14.36
N ALA A 125 0.23 10.13 13.92
CA ALA A 125 0.64 9.12 12.96
C ALA A 125 2.00 8.54 13.39
N ALA A 126 2.42 7.45 12.74
CA ALA A 126 3.70 6.80 12.93
C ALA A 126 4.10 6.06 11.67
N LEU A 127 5.41 6.00 11.42
CA LEU A 127 6.03 5.08 10.51
C LEU A 127 7.04 4.25 11.27
N LEU A 128 6.82 2.95 11.31
CA LEU A 128 7.76 2.00 11.86
C LEU A 128 8.47 1.28 10.71
N VAL A 129 9.80 1.27 10.73
CA VAL A 129 10.61 0.51 9.77
C VAL A 129 11.32 -0.59 10.52
N THR A 130 11.20 -1.82 10.02
CA THR A 130 11.76 -3.00 10.68
C THR A 130 12.83 -3.66 9.83
N THR A 131 13.79 -4.26 10.52
CA THR A 131 14.81 -5.18 10.01
C THR A 131 14.23 -6.53 9.59
N LEU A 132 12.95 -6.79 9.91
CA LEU A 132 12.22 -8.01 9.52
C LEU A 132 11.76 -7.99 8.06
N GLY A 133 12.06 -6.94 7.28
CA GLY A 133 11.68 -6.84 5.88
C GLY A 133 10.36 -6.15 5.62
N TYR A 134 9.82 -5.44 6.61
CA TYR A 134 8.61 -4.67 6.43
C TYR A 134 8.62 -3.37 7.22
N GLY A 135 7.81 -2.42 6.79
CA GLY A 135 7.46 -1.26 7.59
C GLY A 135 5.95 -1.20 7.80
N VAL A 136 5.52 -0.30 8.68
CA VAL A 136 4.10 -0.06 8.98
C VAL A 136 3.86 1.45 8.99
N ALA A 137 2.97 1.92 8.13
CA ALA A 137 2.45 3.28 8.18
C ALA A 137 1.13 3.26 8.96
N ALA A 138 1.02 4.11 9.99
CA ALA A 138 -0.16 4.19 10.82
C ALA A 138 -0.58 5.64 11.07
N GLY A 139 -1.87 5.94 11.02
CA GLY A 139 -2.38 7.29 11.16
C GLY A 139 -3.79 7.43 10.59
N SER A 140 -4.23 8.65 10.28
CA SER A 140 -5.49 8.85 9.55
C SER A 140 -5.44 8.19 8.16
N PRO A 141 -6.59 7.85 7.55
CA PRO A 141 -6.62 7.32 6.18
C PRO A 141 -5.85 8.21 5.19
N SER A 142 -6.04 9.53 5.29
CA SER A 142 -5.32 10.52 4.47
C SER A 142 -3.79 10.51 4.64
N PHE A 143 -3.29 10.13 5.83
CA PHE A 143 -1.86 9.96 6.08
C PHE A 143 -1.36 8.66 5.48
N VAL A 144 -2.09 7.56 5.67
CA VAL A 144 -1.74 6.24 5.13
C VAL A 144 -1.72 6.28 3.60
N GLU A 145 -2.73 6.90 2.99
CA GLU A 145 -2.79 7.09 1.52
C GLU A 145 -1.62 7.93 0.99
N ALA A 146 -1.23 8.98 1.72
CA ALA A 146 -0.07 9.79 1.36
C ALA A 146 1.24 9.00 1.44
N ALA A 147 1.33 8.14 2.46
CA ALA A 147 2.49 7.35 2.79
C ALA A 147 2.68 6.17 1.82
N LEU A 148 1.59 5.50 1.44
CA LEU A 148 1.64 4.23 0.70
C LEU A 148 1.13 4.33 -0.75
N GLY A 149 0.27 5.30 -1.04
CA GLY A 149 -0.47 5.43 -2.30
C GLY A 149 -1.98 5.45 -2.06
N ALA A 150 -2.76 5.88 -3.05
CA ALA A 150 -4.20 6.08 -2.90
C ALA A 150 -5.00 4.79 -2.65
N ASP A 151 -4.45 3.62 -3.03
CA ASP A 151 -5.11 2.32 -2.84
C ASP A 151 -4.47 1.56 -1.67
N VAL A 152 -5.13 1.68 -0.51
CA VAL A 152 -4.72 1.03 0.73
C VAL A 152 -4.88 -0.50 0.67
N ASP A 153 -5.89 -0.98 -0.05
CA ASP A 153 -6.13 -2.41 -0.21
C ASP A 153 -5.08 -3.05 -1.13
N GLU A 154 -4.65 -2.34 -2.17
CA GLU A 154 -3.48 -2.72 -2.98
C GLU A 154 -2.21 -2.77 -2.14
N ALA A 155 -1.98 -1.83 -1.22
CA ALA A 155 -0.82 -1.88 -0.33
C ALA A 155 -0.84 -3.13 0.58
N LYS A 156 -2.00 -3.45 1.17
CA LYS A 156 -2.19 -4.68 1.97
C LYS A 156 -2.00 -5.94 1.13
N ARG A 157 -2.54 -5.97 -0.09
CA ARG A 157 -2.40 -7.07 -1.06
C ARG A 157 -0.94 -7.30 -1.42
N SER A 158 -0.24 -6.25 -1.83
CA SER A 158 1.19 -6.28 -2.16
C SER A 158 2.04 -6.76 -0.99
N PHE A 159 1.70 -6.35 0.25
CA PHE A 159 2.38 -6.86 1.43
C PHE A 159 2.12 -8.35 1.69
N ALA A 160 0.88 -8.82 1.52
CA ALA A 160 0.57 -10.23 1.64
C ALA A 160 1.38 -11.06 0.62
N GLU A 161 1.41 -10.66 -0.65
CA GLU A 161 2.20 -11.29 -1.71
C GLU A 161 3.68 -11.38 -1.33
N TYR A 162 4.26 -10.27 -0.88
CA TYR A 162 5.64 -10.21 -0.41
C TYR A 162 5.89 -11.18 0.76
N ALA A 163 5.02 -11.17 1.77
CA ALA A 163 5.17 -11.99 2.97
C ALA A 163 5.16 -13.49 2.66
N TRP A 164 4.26 -13.94 1.79
CA TRP A 164 4.19 -15.34 1.39
C TRP A 164 5.28 -15.76 0.40
N GLY A 165 5.76 -14.84 -0.45
CA GLY A 165 6.94 -15.05 -1.29
C GLY A 165 8.19 -15.25 -0.45
N ALA A 166 8.27 -14.59 0.71
CA ALA A 166 9.36 -14.69 1.67
C ALA A 166 9.14 -15.72 2.79
N ARG A 167 8.07 -16.53 2.75
CA ARG A 167 7.66 -17.40 3.87
C ARG A 167 8.74 -18.36 4.38
N ASP A 168 9.60 -18.84 3.48
CA ASP A 168 10.65 -19.81 3.82
C ASP A 168 11.83 -19.13 4.54
N VAL A 169 11.97 -17.82 4.39
CA VAL A 169 13.06 -17.01 4.95
C VAL A 169 12.59 -16.16 6.14
N GLY A 170 11.31 -15.79 6.20
CA GLY A 170 10.74 -14.89 7.20
C GLY A 170 9.33 -15.28 7.60
N PRO A 171 9.13 -16.31 8.46
CA PRO A 171 7.80 -16.69 8.95
C PRO A 171 7.07 -15.55 9.67
N THR A 172 7.83 -14.62 10.27
CA THR A 172 7.32 -13.40 10.92
C THR A 172 6.62 -12.45 9.94
N LEU A 173 6.94 -12.48 8.64
CA LEU A 173 6.25 -11.67 7.64
C LEU A 173 4.81 -12.16 7.40
N VAL A 174 4.61 -13.48 7.38
CA VAL A 174 3.28 -14.07 7.23
C VAL A 174 2.44 -13.78 8.47
N GLU A 175 3.02 -13.89 9.67
CA GLU A 175 2.38 -13.48 10.92
C GLU A 175 1.97 -12.00 10.91
N ALA A 176 2.85 -11.11 10.44
CA ALA A 176 2.54 -9.70 10.29
C ALA A 176 1.38 -9.48 9.30
N ALA A 177 1.38 -10.17 8.16
CA ALA A 177 0.31 -10.06 7.16
C ALA A 177 -1.05 -10.49 7.73
N TYR A 178 -1.09 -11.52 8.58
CA TYR A 178 -2.31 -11.88 9.32
C TYR A 178 -2.70 -10.83 10.36
N ALA A 179 -1.74 -10.34 11.15
CA ALA A 179 -1.99 -9.36 12.21
C ALA A 179 -2.59 -8.06 11.69
N PHE A 180 -2.17 -7.62 10.49
CA PHE A 180 -2.68 -6.42 9.83
C PHE A 180 -3.88 -6.69 8.90
N GLY A 181 -4.46 -7.89 8.93
CA GLY A 181 -5.62 -8.24 8.11
C GLY A 181 -5.35 -8.16 6.60
N CYS A 182 -4.08 -8.27 6.19
CA CYS A 182 -3.70 -8.33 4.77
C CYS A 182 -4.06 -9.69 4.15
N VAL A 183 -4.28 -10.69 5.00
CA VAL A 183 -4.74 -12.03 4.62
C VAL A 183 -6.06 -12.27 5.33
N ALA A 184 -7.12 -12.61 4.58
CA ALA A 184 -8.40 -12.99 5.18
C ALA A 184 -8.21 -14.24 6.07
N SER A 185 -8.66 -14.16 7.32
CA SER A 185 -8.35 -15.15 8.35
C SER A 185 -8.93 -16.55 8.07
N GLY A 186 -8.08 -17.58 8.05
CA GLY A 186 -8.51 -18.97 8.27
C GLY A 186 -7.54 -20.05 7.77
N PRO A 187 -7.45 -21.23 8.43
CA PRO A 187 -6.61 -22.37 8.02
C PRO A 187 -7.06 -23.04 6.70
N HIS A 188 -8.22 -22.66 6.16
CA HIS A 188 -8.66 -23.00 4.80
C HIS A 188 -8.26 -21.96 3.73
N HIS A 189 -7.58 -20.89 4.16
CA HIS A 189 -7.10 -19.76 3.36
C HIS A 189 -5.61 -19.51 3.60
N ALA A 190 -4.79 -20.57 3.55
CA ALA A 190 -3.54 -20.40 2.83
C ALA A 190 -3.94 -19.80 1.48
N PRO A 191 -3.34 -18.68 1.02
CA PRO A 191 -3.84 -18.03 -0.15
C PRO A 191 -3.96 -19.05 -1.28
N ARG A 192 -5.19 -19.24 -1.76
CA ARG A 192 -5.45 -20.05 -2.95
C ARG A 192 -5.06 -19.22 -4.17
N TRP A 193 -3.86 -18.65 -4.18
CA TRP A 193 -3.38 -17.81 -5.28
C TRP A 193 -3.17 -18.68 -6.50
N LYS A 194 -4.11 -18.56 -7.44
CA LYS A 194 -3.87 -18.92 -8.84
C LYS A 194 -3.42 -17.64 -9.54
N ALA A 195 -2.14 -17.31 -9.40
CA ALA A 195 -1.53 -16.22 -10.16
C ALA A 195 -1.35 -16.70 -11.60
N TRP A 196 -2.13 -16.15 -12.53
CA TRP A 196 -2.04 -16.49 -13.95
C TRP A 196 -1.17 -15.47 -14.67
N SER A 197 -0.16 -15.96 -15.38
CA SER A 197 0.70 -15.12 -16.22
C SER A 197 0.19 -15.06 -17.66
N GLY A 198 -0.56 -16.07 -18.08
CA GLY A 198 -1.11 -16.20 -19.42
C GLY A 198 -2.64 -16.31 -19.43
N ALA A 199 -3.27 -15.70 -20.43
CA ALA A 199 -4.72 -15.72 -20.61
C ALA A 199 -5.30 -17.15 -20.79
N SER A 200 -4.50 -18.11 -21.23
CA SER A 200 -4.88 -19.53 -21.37
C SER A 200 -4.92 -20.29 -20.05
N GLU A 201 -4.27 -19.77 -19.01
CA GLU A 201 -4.20 -20.40 -17.68
C GLU A 201 -5.43 -20.06 -16.83
N VAL A 202 -6.17 -19.01 -17.24
CA VAL A 202 -7.33 -18.47 -16.54
C VAL A 202 -8.57 -19.35 -16.79
N PRO A 203 -9.16 -19.95 -15.74
CA PRO A 203 -10.36 -20.76 -15.87
C PRO A 203 -11.56 -19.95 -16.37
N PRO A 204 -12.42 -20.54 -17.21
CA PRO A 204 -13.74 -19.96 -17.49
C PRO A 204 -14.55 -19.80 -16.20
N GLY A 205 -15.18 -18.64 -16.02
CA GLY A 205 -16.03 -18.34 -14.86
C GLY A 205 -15.30 -17.71 -13.66
N SER A 206 -13.98 -17.50 -13.77
CA SER A 206 -13.21 -16.66 -12.85
C SER A 206 -13.47 -15.17 -13.14
N GLY A 207 -13.28 -14.28 -12.16
CA GLY A 207 -13.35 -12.83 -12.34
C GLY A 207 -12.39 -12.31 -13.42
N VAL A 208 -11.14 -12.78 -13.42
CA VAL A 208 -10.15 -12.49 -14.49
C VAL A 208 -10.60 -13.07 -15.84
N GLY A 209 -11.13 -14.29 -15.84
CA GLY A 209 -11.61 -14.96 -17.06
C GLY A 209 -12.79 -14.21 -17.70
N GLU A 210 -13.67 -13.67 -16.86
CA GLU A 210 -14.81 -12.87 -17.28
C GLU A 210 -14.37 -11.49 -17.81
N GLN A 211 -13.43 -10.82 -17.14
CA GLN A 211 -12.81 -9.58 -17.66
C GLN A 211 -12.21 -9.79 -19.06
N LEU A 212 -11.46 -10.88 -19.27
CA LEU A 212 -10.91 -11.23 -20.59
C LEU A 212 -11.99 -11.54 -21.63
N SER A 213 -13.07 -12.21 -21.23
CA SER A 213 -14.20 -12.49 -22.10
C SER A 213 -14.88 -11.21 -22.56
N LEU A 214 -15.17 -10.29 -21.63
CA LEU A 214 -15.78 -8.99 -21.91
C LEU A 214 -14.89 -8.14 -22.83
N MET A 215 -13.57 -8.14 -22.60
CA MET A 215 -12.60 -7.47 -23.48
C MET A 215 -12.69 -7.98 -24.93
N ARG A 216 -12.74 -9.30 -25.12
CA ARG A 216 -12.87 -9.90 -26.47
C ARG A 216 -14.21 -9.58 -27.11
N GLN A 217 -15.29 -9.60 -26.33
CA GLN A 217 -16.64 -9.28 -26.80
C GLN A 217 -16.74 -7.83 -27.27
N LEU A 218 -16.25 -6.86 -26.50
CA LEU A 218 -16.24 -5.46 -26.91
C LEU A 218 -15.30 -5.22 -28.11
N ALA A 219 -14.09 -5.80 -28.10
CA ALA A 219 -13.17 -5.67 -29.23
C ALA A 219 -13.70 -6.26 -30.54
N GLY A 220 -14.52 -7.32 -30.44
CA GLY A 220 -15.22 -7.98 -31.54
C GLY A 220 -16.58 -7.35 -31.90
N GLY A 221 -17.03 -6.33 -31.16
CA GLY A 221 -18.28 -5.62 -31.42
C GLY A 221 -19.55 -6.38 -31.05
N SER A 222 -19.47 -7.42 -30.20
CA SER A 222 -20.64 -8.18 -29.77
C SER A 222 -21.39 -7.54 -28.58
N ILE A 223 -20.74 -6.62 -27.87
CA ILE A 223 -21.32 -5.77 -26.82
C ILE A 223 -20.86 -4.33 -27.03
N GLY A 224 -21.67 -3.36 -26.59
CA GLY A 224 -21.32 -1.93 -26.57
C GLY A 224 -20.59 -1.51 -25.29
N ALA A 225 -20.01 -0.30 -25.30
CA ALA A 225 -19.31 0.24 -24.12
C ALA A 225 -20.23 0.41 -22.89
N ASP A 226 -21.51 0.69 -23.10
CA ASP A 226 -22.54 0.84 -22.06
C ASP A 226 -22.80 -0.46 -21.29
N GLN A 227 -22.65 -1.61 -21.95
CA GLN A 227 -22.73 -2.93 -21.33
C GLN A 227 -21.38 -3.37 -20.75
N PHE A 228 -20.29 -3.09 -21.47
CA PHE A 228 -18.95 -3.51 -21.10
C PHE A 228 -18.50 -2.92 -19.76
N VAL A 229 -18.55 -1.59 -19.60
CA VAL A 229 -17.98 -0.91 -18.42
C VAL A 229 -18.54 -1.44 -17.09
N PRO A 230 -19.87 -1.46 -16.86
CA PRO A 230 -20.40 -1.96 -15.59
C PRO A 230 -20.13 -3.45 -15.39
N ALA A 231 -20.20 -4.27 -16.45
CA ALA A 231 -19.94 -5.70 -16.35
C ALA A 231 -18.47 -6.00 -16.03
N TRP A 232 -17.55 -5.24 -16.62
CA TRP A 232 -16.12 -5.41 -16.44
C TRP A 232 -15.70 -4.99 -15.02
N LEU A 233 -16.21 -3.87 -14.50
CA LEU A 233 -16.00 -3.46 -13.11
C LEU A 233 -16.59 -4.49 -12.12
N ALA A 234 -17.78 -5.04 -12.38
CA ALA A 234 -18.35 -6.09 -11.53
C ALA A 234 -17.53 -7.39 -11.55
N ALA A 235 -16.93 -7.74 -12.68
CA ALA A 235 -16.01 -8.89 -12.79
C ALA A 235 -14.69 -8.62 -12.05
N ARG A 236 -14.23 -7.37 -12.05
CA ARG A 236 -13.07 -6.92 -11.27
C ARG A 236 -13.33 -6.96 -9.76
N ASP A 237 -14.51 -6.54 -9.30
CA ASP A 237 -14.89 -6.66 -7.89
C ASP A 237 -14.90 -8.12 -7.44
N ARG A 238 -15.34 -9.05 -8.31
CA ARG A 238 -15.26 -10.50 -8.05
C ARG A 238 -13.82 -11.01 -8.02
N GLU A 239 -12.97 -10.60 -8.97
CA GLU A 239 -11.53 -10.91 -8.93
C GLU A 239 -10.94 -10.53 -7.55
N ILE A 240 -11.21 -9.31 -7.09
CA ILE A 240 -10.72 -8.82 -5.79
C ILE A 240 -11.33 -9.62 -4.64
N GLY A 241 -12.64 -9.85 -4.65
CA GLY A 241 -13.36 -10.57 -3.60
C GLY A 241 -12.95 -12.03 -3.47
N ASP A 242 -12.67 -12.70 -4.59
CA ASP A 242 -12.29 -14.11 -4.66
C ASP A 242 -10.77 -14.32 -4.54
N GLY A 243 -9.98 -13.24 -4.50
CA GLY A 243 -8.51 -13.28 -4.38
C GLY A 243 -7.83 -13.84 -5.64
N GLU A 244 -8.42 -13.62 -6.81
CA GLU A 244 -7.81 -13.93 -8.10
C GLU A 244 -6.72 -12.92 -8.44
N HIS A 245 -5.69 -13.36 -9.17
CA HIS A 245 -4.59 -12.46 -9.52
C HIS A 245 -4.01 -12.75 -10.90
N ALA A 246 -3.88 -11.70 -11.69
CA ALA A 246 -3.09 -11.70 -12.91
C ALA A 246 -1.68 -11.20 -12.61
N VAL A 247 -0.66 -11.81 -13.21
CA VAL A 247 0.74 -11.35 -13.12
C VAL A 247 1.33 -11.12 -14.51
N GLY A 248 2.42 -10.35 -14.56
CA GLY A 248 3.17 -10.12 -15.80
C GLY A 248 2.32 -9.53 -16.93
N PRO A 249 2.41 -10.05 -18.17
CA PRO A 249 1.67 -9.52 -19.32
C PRO A 249 0.15 -9.48 -19.11
N LEU A 250 -0.40 -10.44 -18.36
CA LEU A 250 -1.82 -10.45 -18.04
C LEU A 250 -2.24 -9.29 -17.14
N ALA A 251 -1.45 -9.00 -16.10
CA ALA A 251 -1.68 -7.86 -15.22
C ALA A 251 -1.59 -6.53 -15.97
N ASP A 252 -0.58 -6.39 -16.83
CA ASP A 252 -0.36 -5.17 -17.61
C ASP A 252 -1.52 -4.90 -18.58
N ALA A 253 -2.07 -5.96 -19.21
CA ALA A 253 -3.24 -5.85 -20.06
C ALA A 253 -4.48 -5.39 -19.29
N LEU A 254 -4.77 -5.98 -18.13
CA LEU A 254 -5.93 -5.62 -17.30
C LEU A 254 -5.81 -4.21 -16.73
N ARG A 255 -4.62 -3.83 -16.23
CA ARG A 255 -4.37 -2.48 -15.71
C ARG A 255 -4.55 -1.41 -16.78
N ARG A 256 -4.12 -1.69 -18.01
CA ARG A 256 -4.35 -0.78 -19.14
C ARG A 256 -5.84 -0.58 -19.41
N VAL A 257 -6.63 -1.65 -19.35
CA VAL A 257 -8.08 -1.56 -19.54
C VAL A 257 -8.75 -0.82 -18.39
N LEU A 258 -8.31 -1.03 -17.15
CA LEU A 258 -8.80 -0.27 -15.99
C LEU A 258 -8.67 1.24 -16.21
N TYR A 259 -7.48 1.72 -16.58
CA TYR A 259 -7.28 3.15 -16.87
C TYR A 259 -8.13 3.63 -18.04
N ALA A 260 -8.29 2.81 -19.09
CA ALA A 260 -9.15 3.18 -20.21
C ALA A 260 -10.64 3.24 -19.83
N VAL A 261 -11.08 2.41 -18.88
CA VAL A 261 -12.43 2.46 -18.32
C VAL A 261 -12.62 3.72 -17.47
N ASP A 262 -11.63 4.09 -16.65
CA ASP A 262 -11.66 5.31 -15.84
C ASP A 262 -11.71 6.59 -16.71
N ASP A 263 -10.98 6.59 -17.83
CA ASP A 263 -10.92 7.71 -18.78
C ASP A 263 -12.14 7.75 -19.75
N PHE A 264 -13.00 6.72 -19.77
CA PHE A 264 -14.11 6.63 -20.72
C PHE A 264 -15.33 7.43 -20.29
N VAL A 265 -15.81 8.32 -21.17
CA VAL A 265 -17.03 9.09 -20.97
C VAL A 265 -18.03 8.79 -22.08
N SER A 266 -19.15 8.16 -21.72
CA SER A 266 -20.20 7.75 -22.67
C SER A 266 -20.96 8.93 -23.29
N ALA A 267 -21.20 9.99 -22.52
CA ALA A 267 -21.95 11.17 -22.94
C ALA A 267 -21.07 12.18 -23.69
N PRO A 268 -21.26 12.43 -25.00
CA PRO A 268 -20.39 13.32 -25.78
C PRO A 268 -20.33 14.76 -25.26
N VAL A 269 -21.41 15.24 -24.65
CA VAL A 269 -21.50 16.62 -24.11
C VAL A 269 -20.67 16.82 -22.84
N LEU A 270 -20.35 15.74 -22.13
CA LEU A 270 -19.57 15.78 -20.90
C LEU A 270 -18.08 15.45 -21.13
N ARG A 271 -17.72 15.10 -22.37
CA ARG A 271 -16.39 14.61 -22.73
C ARG A 271 -15.40 15.78 -22.90
N GLY A 272 -14.35 15.78 -22.08
CA GLY A 272 -13.17 16.61 -22.22
C GLY A 272 -12.24 16.15 -23.36
N PRO A 273 -11.22 16.95 -23.70
CA PRO A 273 -10.31 16.64 -24.81
C PRO A 273 -9.44 15.40 -24.57
N GLU A 274 -9.20 15.02 -23.31
CA GLU A 274 -8.39 13.85 -22.93
C GLU A 274 -9.24 12.59 -22.68
N ASP A 275 -10.57 12.73 -22.59
CA ASP A 275 -11.46 11.62 -22.24
C ASP A 275 -11.66 10.68 -23.43
N LEU A 276 -11.72 9.38 -23.16
CA LEU A 276 -11.95 8.37 -24.16
C LEU A 276 -13.43 8.31 -24.59
N ASN A 277 -13.61 8.20 -25.90
CA ASN A 277 -14.87 7.78 -26.50
C ASN A 277 -14.88 6.25 -26.69
N GLU A 278 -15.97 5.70 -27.19
CA GLU A 278 -16.10 4.24 -27.36
C GLU A 278 -15.04 3.67 -28.31
N ALA A 279 -14.71 4.37 -29.39
CA ALA A 279 -13.63 3.95 -30.29
C ALA A 279 -12.27 3.93 -29.58
N GLY A 280 -11.99 4.93 -28.74
CA GLY A 280 -10.78 5.00 -27.92
C GLY A 280 -10.68 3.87 -26.90
N LEU A 281 -11.80 3.55 -26.23
CA LEU A 281 -11.90 2.42 -25.32
C LEU A 281 -11.64 1.08 -26.05
N VAL A 282 -12.27 0.88 -27.21
CA VAL A 282 -12.05 -0.32 -28.04
C VAL A 282 -10.59 -0.46 -28.47
N GLU A 283 -9.95 0.64 -28.89
CA GLU A 283 -8.52 0.61 -29.26
C GLU A 283 -7.61 0.32 -28.07
N ALA A 284 -7.91 0.86 -26.88
CA ALA A 284 -7.17 0.56 -25.66
C ALA A 284 -7.30 -0.93 -25.28
N ILE A 285 -8.50 -1.51 -25.40
CA ILE A 285 -8.74 -2.94 -25.14
C ILE A 285 -8.02 -3.82 -26.15
N ARG A 286 -8.06 -3.48 -27.44
CA ARG A 286 -7.30 -4.19 -28.49
C ARG A 286 -5.80 -4.14 -28.21
N ALA A 287 -5.29 -3.00 -27.73
CA ALA A 287 -3.90 -2.88 -27.31
C ALA A 287 -3.58 -3.77 -26.11
N GLY A 288 -4.47 -3.84 -25.11
CA GLY A 288 -4.34 -4.76 -23.98
C GLY A 288 -4.31 -6.23 -24.43
N LEU A 289 -5.23 -6.65 -25.30
CA LEU A 289 -5.29 -8.02 -25.81
C LEU A 289 -4.04 -8.41 -26.63
N ARG A 290 -3.43 -7.46 -27.35
CA ARG A 290 -2.17 -7.69 -28.09
C ARG A 290 -0.99 -8.02 -27.17
N ILE A 291 -0.96 -7.50 -25.94
CA ILE A 291 0.07 -7.85 -24.94
C ILE A 291 0.05 -9.35 -24.61
N LEU A 292 -1.14 -9.97 -24.72
CA LEU A 292 -1.37 -11.38 -24.36
C LEU A 292 -1.08 -12.33 -25.52
N MET A 293 -0.83 -11.82 -26.72
CA MET A 293 -0.48 -12.65 -27.86
C MET A 293 1.02 -12.95 -27.85
N PRO A 294 1.44 -14.21 -28.03
CA PRO A 294 2.87 -14.52 -28.17
C PRO A 294 3.44 -13.79 -29.39
N ALA A 295 4.69 -13.31 -29.26
CA ALA A 295 5.42 -12.76 -30.39
C ALA A 295 5.53 -13.84 -31.47
N GLN A 296 4.94 -13.60 -32.64
CA GLN A 296 5.11 -14.50 -33.78
C GLN A 296 6.58 -14.47 -34.17
N SER A 297 7.27 -15.58 -33.92
CA SER A 297 8.65 -15.84 -34.34
C SER A 297 8.64 -16.54 -35.69
#